data_AF-A0AAW1CEF2-F1
#
_entry.id   AF-A0AAW1CEF2-F1
#
_cell.length_a   1.000
_cell.length_b   1.000
_cell.length_c   1.000
_cell.angle_alpha   90.00
_cell.angle_beta   90.00
_cell.angle_gamma   90.00
#
_symmetry.space_group_name_H-M   'P 1'
#
loop_
_entity.id
_entity.type
_entity.pdbx_description
1 polymer ?
#
loop_
_entity_poly.entity_id
_entity_poly.type
_entity_poly.pdbx_seq_one_letter_code
_entity_poly.pdbx_strand_id
1 'polypeptide(L)'
;MKWSCCILVAVVLLASVVLAEGEIWEEDEKEVLIRSERGAKKDPCRYEKGPWSECDASTNTRSRQLTLKKKSDETSSTCEPTKTIQKKCKKACRYEKGTWSQCNEQNEMVRTDTLKEKSDPSCEQSRSTTKKCKNKAGRPNKANKACRYEKGTWSQCNEQNEMVRTDTLKANSDPSCDKSRSTTKKCKNKGARTSKAQEGSRRNRQP
;
A
#
# COMPACT_ATOMS: atom_id res chain seq x y z
N MET A 1 1.09 -29.82 60.49
CA MET A 1 2.24 -29.01 60.02
C MET A 1 2.49 -29.03 58.51
N LYS A 2 1.98 -30.01 57.73
CA LYS A 2 2.21 -30.08 56.27
C LYS A 2 1.35 -29.12 55.43
N TRP A 3 0.15 -28.75 55.89
CA TRP A 3 -0.76 -27.87 55.14
C TRP A 3 -0.37 -26.40 55.16
N SER A 4 0.16 -25.91 56.28
CA SER A 4 0.60 -24.52 56.41
C SER A 4 1.79 -24.19 55.50
N CYS A 5 2.66 -25.17 55.22
CA CYS A 5 3.79 -25.00 54.31
C CYS A 5 3.33 -24.89 52.84
N CYS A 6 2.34 -25.68 52.42
CA CYS A 6 1.78 -25.59 51.07
C CYS A 6 1.05 -24.27 50.83
N ILE A 7 0.36 -23.72 51.83
CA ILE A 7 -0.30 -22.41 51.73
C ILE A 7 0.73 -21.30 51.61
N LEU A 8 1.81 -21.33 52.40
CA LEU A 8 2.89 -20.33 52.29
C LEU A 8 3.61 -20.40 50.94
N VAL A 9 3.89 -21.59 50.42
CA VAL A 9 4.51 -21.75 49.09
C VAL A 9 3.56 -21.30 47.98
N ALA A 10 2.25 -21.58 48.08
CA ALA A 10 1.27 -21.09 47.12
C ALA A 10 1.12 -19.57 47.15
N VAL A 11 1.16 -18.94 48.33
CA VAL A 11 1.11 -17.47 48.47
C VAL A 11 2.39 -16.83 47.92
N VAL A 12 3.57 -17.44 48.14
CA VAL A 12 4.83 -16.95 47.57
C VAL A 12 4.87 -17.11 46.05
N LEU A 13 4.35 -18.22 45.51
CA LEU A 13 4.25 -18.45 44.07
C LEU A 13 3.21 -17.55 43.39
N LEU A 14 2.10 -17.23 44.05
CA LEU A 14 1.15 -16.24 43.56
C LEU A 14 1.72 -14.82 43.63
N ALA A 15 2.46 -14.48 44.69
CA ALA A 15 3.13 -13.18 44.81
C ALA A 15 4.24 -12.98 43.76
N SER A 16 4.96 -14.03 43.36
CA SER A 16 5.97 -13.93 42.30
C SER A 16 5.37 -13.82 40.90
N VAL A 17 4.16 -14.36 40.66
CA VAL A 17 3.44 -14.17 39.39
C VAL A 17 2.88 -12.74 39.27
N VAL A 18 2.43 -12.12 40.37
CA VAL A 18 1.96 -10.72 40.39
C VAL A 18 3.11 -9.72 40.15
N LEU A 19 4.36 -10.06 40.48
CA LEU A 19 5.53 -9.22 40.22
C LEU A 19 6.12 -9.37 38.80
N ALA A 20 5.59 -10.30 38.00
CA ALA A 20 6.09 -10.61 36.65
C ALA A 20 5.11 -10.22 35.52
N GLU A 21 4.03 -9.50 35.84
CA GLU A 21 3.21 -8.85 34.83
C GLU A 21 3.84 -7.50 34.49
N GLY A 22 4.13 -7.35 33.21
CA GLY A 22 5.01 -6.34 32.65
C GLY A 22 4.72 -4.94 33.18
N GLU A 23 5.79 -4.16 33.18
CA GLU A 23 5.73 -2.71 33.02
C GLU A 23 4.71 -2.42 31.90
N ILE A 24 3.47 -2.20 32.32
CA ILE A 24 2.40 -1.73 31.49
C ILE A 24 2.83 -0.29 31.25
N TRP A 25 3.42 -0.08 30.08
CA TRP A 25 3.60 1.25 29.56
C TRP A 25 2.19 1.82 29.52
N GLU A 26 1.88 2.65 30.51
CA GLU A 26 0.70 3.50 30.50
C GLU A 26 0.82 4.29 29.21
N GLU A 27 0.09 3.83 28.19
CA GLU A 27 0.05 4.45 26.89
C GLU A 27 -0.49 5.85 27.16
N ASP A 28 0.42 6.82 27.18
CA ASP A 28 0.12 8.21 27.48
C ASP A 28 -0.76 8.73 26.33
N GLU A 29 -2.08 8.48 26.40
CA GLU A 29 -3.08 8.78 25.37
C GLU A 29 -3.30 10.30 25.17
N LYS A 30 -2.31 11.12 25.54
CA LYS A 30 -2.32 12.58 25.40
C LYS A 30 -1.09 13.12 24.69
N GLU A 31 -0.36 12.28 23.95
CA GLU A 31 0.39 12.80 22.80
C GLU A 31 -0.60 13.20 21.71
N VAL A 32 -1.32 14.30 21.97
CA VAL A 32 -1.90 15.12 20.91
C VAL A 32 -0.71 15.49 20.04
N LEU A 33 -0.54 14.78 18.93
CA LEU A 33 0.24 15.25 17.81
C LEU A 33 -0.39 16.58 17.41
N ILE A 34 0.05 17.66 18.04
CA ILE A 34 -0.15 19.01 17.55
C ILE A 34 0.62 18.99 16.26
N ARG A 35 -0.08 18.61 15.19
CA ARG A 35 0.25 18.98 13.83
C ARG A 35 0.24 20.50 13.91
N SER A 36 1.40 21.08 14.20
CA SER A 36 1.58 22.52 14.18
C SER A 36 1.02 22.93 12.84
N GLU A 37 -0.10 23.64 12.86
CA GLU A 37 -0.72 24.11 11.65
C GLU A 37 0.38 24.77 10.86
N ARG A 38 0.65 24.20 9.69
CA ARG A 38 1.77 24.62 8.85
C ARG A 38 1.38 25.99 8.29
N GLY A 39 1.68 27.04 9.06
CA GLY A 39 1.29 28.44 8.82
C GLY A 39 0.28 28.89 9.86
N ALA A 40 0.48 29.93 10.67
CA ALA A 40 1.22 31.15 10.40
C ALA A 40 1.85 31.72 11.69
N LYS A 41 3.15 31.51 11.88
CA LYS A 41 3.95 32.62 12.43
C LYS A 41 4.07 33.61 11.28
N LYS A 42 3.37 34.74 11.36
CA LYS A 42 3.60 35.86 10.43
C LYS A 42 5.00 36.38 10.75
N ASP A 43 6.03 35.77 10.16
CA ASP A 43 7.37 36.36 10.17
C ASP A 43 7.22 37.78 9.59
N PRO A 44 7.66 38.83 10.31
CA PRO A 44 7.45 40.22 9.88
C PRO A 44 8.16 40.51 8.54
N CYS A 45 9.18 39.72 8.21
CA CYS A 45 9.92 39.81 6.96
C CYS A 45 9.42 38.73 5.97
N ARG A 46 8.65 39.14 4.95
CA ARG A 46 8.19 38.23 3.88
C ARG A 46 9.21 38.18 2.75
N TYR A 47 9.73 36.99 2.41
CA TYR A 47 10.68 36.82 1.32
C TYR A 47 10.12 36.04 0.13
N GLU A 48 10.48 36.47 -1.07
CA GLU A 48 10.41 35.73 -2.33
C GLU A 48 11.50 34.66 -2.40
N LYS A 49 11.18 33.53 -3.03
CA LYS A 49 12.09 32.40 -3.18
C LYS A 49 12.58 32.35 -4.61
N GLY A 50 13.87 32.61 -4.82
CA GLY A 50 14.53 32.39 -6.11
C GLY A 50 14.68 30.90 -6.45
N PRO A 51 15.16 30.59 -7.66
CA PRO A 51 15.49 29.23 -8.06
C PRO A 51 16.62 28.66 -7.19
N TRP A 52 16.65 27.33 -7.03
CA TRP A 52 17.77 26.65 -6.39
C TRP A 52 18.97 26.62 -7.34
N SER A 53 20.16 26.88 -6.82
CA SER A 53 21.42 26.63 -7.53
C SER A 53 21.59 25.14 -7.83
N GLU A 54 22.51 24.84 -8.72
CA GLU A 54 23.03 23.48 -8.86
C GLU A 54 23.66 23.01 -7.54
N CYS A 55 23.75 21.69 -7.38
CA CYS A 55 24.37 21.11 -6.20
C CYS A 55 25.89 21.25 -6.33
N ASP A 56 26.52 21.89 -5.35
CA ASP A 56 27.97 21.90 -5.24
C ASP A 56 28.45 20.51 -4.82
N ALA A 57 29.24 19.86 -5.68
CA ALA A 57 29.77 18.52 -5.46
C ALA A 57 30.73 18.45 -4.27
N SER A 58 31.38 19.56 -3.91
CA SER A 58 32.37 19.61 -2.83
C SER A 58 31.73 19.72 -1.44
N THR A 59 30.62 20.45 -1.32
CA THR A 59 29.94 20.70 -0.03
C THR A 59 28.62 19.95 0.13
N ASN A 60 28.12 19.30 -0.93
CA ASN A 60 26.80 18.68 -0.98
C ASN A 60 25.66 19.65 -0.59
N THR A 61 25.84 20.93 -0.89
CA THR A 61 24.83 21.95 -0.61
C THR A 61 24.38 22.63 -1.90
N ARG A 62 23.11 23.02 -1.92
CA ARG A 62 22.57 23.96 -2.90
C ARG A 62 22.07 25.18 -2.18
N SER A 63 22.31 26.34 -2.75
CA SER A 63 21.88 27.62 -2.20
C SER A 63 20.72 28.18 -3.03
N ARG A 64 19.90 29.02 -2.42
CA ARG A 64 19.02 29.93 -3.18
C ARG A 64 18.98 31.27 -2.49
N GLN A 65 18.77 32.29 -3.29
CA GLN A 65 18.58 33.64 -2.80
C GLN A 65 17.10 33.88 -2.48
N LEU A 66 16.86 34.51 -1.34
CA LEU A 66 15.58 35.00 -0.87
C LEU A 66 15.59 36.52 -0.95
N THR A 67 14.74 37.09 -1.80
CA THR A 67 14.60 38.56 -1.94
C THR A 67 13.43 39.04 -1.10
N LEU A 68 13.58 40.13 -0.35
CA LEU A 68 12.48 40.65 0.48
C LEU A 68 11.33 41.15 -0.44
N LYS A 69 10.12 40.61 -0.23
CA LYS A 69 8.90 41.14 -0.87
C LYS A 69 8.57 42.49 -0.23
N LYS A 70 8.42 43.52 -1.08
CA LYS A 70 8.05 44.93 -0.81
C LYS A 70 7.76 45.27 0.66
N LYS A 71 8.57 46.18 1.22
CA LYS A 71 8.43 46.83 2.52
C LYS A 71 6.97 47.25 2.77
N SER A 72 6.30 46.62 3.72
CA SER A 72 5.10 47.16 4.35
C SER A 72 5.40 47.36 5.82
N ASP A 73 5.26 48.62 6.23
CA ASP A 73 5.33 49.18 7.57
C ASP A 73 6.71 49.22 8.27
N GLU A 74 6.81 50.18 9.20
CA GLU A 74 7.99 50.73 9.90
C GLU A 74 8.93 49.71 10.58
N THR A 75 8.61 48.41 10.56
CA THR A 75 9.44 47.32 11.09
C THR A 75 10.33 46.66 10.04
N SER A 76 10.23 47.07 8.78
CA SER A 76 11.04 46.57 7.66
C SER A 76 12.50 47.07 7.64
N SER A 77 12.88 47.98 8.54
CA SER A 77 14.26 48.49 8.69
C SER A 77 15.22 47.47 9.32
N THR A 78 14.70 46.48 10.05
CA THR A 78 15.51 45.43 10.70
C THR A 78 15.63 44.16 9.85
N CYS A 79 14.95 44.08 8.70
CA CYS A 79 14.98 42.93 7.82
C CYS A 79 16.11 43.04 6.79
N GLU A 80 16.97 42.02 6.70
CA GLU A 80 17.99 41.96 5.63
C GLU A 80 17.33 41.93 4.24
N PRO A 81 17.84 42.69 3.25
CA PRO A 81 17.22 42.79 1.92
C PRO A 81 17.31 41.49 1.12
N THR A 82 18.39 40.74 1.32
CA THR A 82 18.64 39.45 0.65
C THR A 82 19.15 38.45 1.68
N LYS A 83 18.56 37.26 1.71
CA LYS A 83 19.03 36.13 2.52
C LYS A 83 19.43 34.97 1.64
N THR A 84 20.58 34.37 1.89
CA THR A 84 20.96 33.11 1.24
C THR A 84 20.60 31.96 2.15
N ILE A 85 19.79 31.02 1.66
CA ILE A 85 19.56 29.77 2.39
C ILE A 85 20.25 28.63 1.69
N GLN A 86 20.87 27.77 2.48
CA GLN A 86 21.48 26.54 2.02
C GLN A 86 20.61 25.36 2.43
N LYS A 87 20.52 24.37 1.55
CA LYS A 87 19.98 23.05 1.88
C LYS A 87 20.93 22.00 1.39
N LYS A 88 21.04 20.91 2.16
CA LYS A 88 21.69 19.70 1.69
C LYS A 88 21.05 19.25 0.38
N CYS A 89 21.89 18.85 -0.56
CA CYS A 89 21.43 18.27 -1.79
C CYS A 89 20.63 17.00 -1.49
N LYS A 90 19.60 16.75 -2.30
CA LYS A 90 18.95 15.45 -2.21
C LYS A 90 19.95 14.43 -2.75
N LYS A 91 20.41 13.49 -1.91
CA LYS A 91 21.24 12.35 -2.32
C LYS A 91 20.48 11.58 -3.40
N ALA A 92 20.75 11.91 -4.65
CA ALA A 92 20.18 11.22 -5.79
C ALA A 92 21.36 10.63 -6.54
N CYS A 93 21.85 9.47 -6.06
CA CYS A 93 22.71 8.63 -6.88
C CYS A 93 21.90 8.26 -8.13
N ARG A 94 22.20 8.90 -9.25
CA ARG A 94 21.51 8.66 -10.52
C ARG A 94 22.37 7.70 -11.31
N TYR A 95 21.82 6.53 -11.59
CA TYR A 95 22.52 5.51 -12.37
C TYR A 95 21.95 5.43 -13.79
N GLU A 96 22.83 5.21 -14.75
CA GLU A 96 22.51 4.77 -16.10
C GLU A 96 22.33 3.25 -16.09
N LYS A 97 21.22 2.79 -16.68
CA LYS A 97 20.86 1.37 -16.66
C LYS A 97 21.58 0.66 -17.81
N GLY A 98 22.42 -0.32 -17.49
CA GLY A 98 23.05 -1.15 -18.50
C GLY A 98 22.10 -2.19 -19.11
N THR A 99 22.65 -3.07 -19.94
CA THR A 99 21.91 -4.19 -20.54
C THR A 99 21.79 -5.33 -19.52
N TRP A 100 20.64 -6.01 -19.48
CA TRP A 100 20.50 -7.24 -18.70
C TRP A 100 21.36 -8.35 -19.31
N SER A 101 22.11 -9.07 -18.48
CA SER A 101 22.79 -10.30 -18.90
C SER A 101 21.80 -11.39 -19.29
N GLN A 102 22.30 -12.43 -19.97
CA GLN A 102 21.54 -13.65 -20.20
C GLN A 102 21.21 -14.33 -18.87
N CYS A 103 20.15 -15.14 -18.88
CA CYS A 103 19.75 -15.87 -17.69
C CYS A 103 20.79 -16.94 -17.34
N ASN A 104 21.27 -16.95 -16.11
CA ASN A 104 22.15 -17.99 -15.61
C ASN A 104 21.37 -19.29 -15.31
N GLU A 105 22.09 -20.36 -14.99
CA GLU A 105 21.52 -21.68 -14.65
C GLU A 105 20.60 -21.64 -13.42
N GLN A 106 20.86 -20.67 -12.52
CA GLN A 106 20.09 -20.42 -11.30
C GLN A 106 18.80 -19.60 -11.55
N ASN A 107 18.47 -19.31 -12.81
CA ASN A 107 17.31 -18.52 -13.22
C ASN A 107 17.35 -17.06 -12.77
N GLU A 108 18.54 -16.47 -12.78
CA GLU A 108 18.79 -15.08 -12.43
C GLU A 108 19.53 -14.38 -13.57
N MET A 109 19.25 -13.10 -13.74
CA MET A 109 19.98 -12.22 -14.62
C MET A 109 20.46 -11.01 -13.84
N VAL A 110 21.68 -10.59 -14.13
CA VAL A 110 22.34 -9.44 -13.50
C VAL A 110 22.41 -8.29 -14.49
N ARG A 111 22.15 -7.08 -14.04
CA ARG A 111 22.38 -5.86 -14.79
C ARG A 111 23.28 -4.94 -13.99
N THR A 112 24.35 -4.48 -14.62
CA THR A 112 25.25 -3.48 -14.04
C THR A 112 24.76 -2.09 -14.46
N ASP A 113 24.52 -1.22 -13.47
CA ASP A 113 24.18 0.19 -13.67
C ASP A 113 25.41 1.05 -13.33
N THR A 114 25.73 2.04 -14.16
CA THR A 114 26.87 2.97 -13.98
C THR A 114 26.42 4.32 -13.43
N LEU A 115 27.22 4.96 -12.57
CA LEU A 115 26.89 6.26 -11.97
C LEU A 115 26.97 7.38 -13.03
N LYS A 116 25.97 8.27 -13.06
CA LYS A 116 26.01 9.45 -13.94
C LYS A 116 26.89 10.56 -13.35
N GLU A 117 27.60 11.28 -14.20
CA GLU A 117 28.52 12.39 -13.81
C GLU A 117 27.89 13.47 -12.92
N LYS A 118 26.57 13.73 -13.06
CA LYS A 118 25.82 14.70 -12.23
C LYS A 118 25.37 14.14 -10.87
N SER A 119 25.88 12.99 -10.47
CA SER A 119 25.54 12.33 -9.20
C SER A 119 26.53 12.71 -8.11
N ASP A 120 26.16 12.40 -6.88
CA ASP A 120 27.02 12.61 -5.72
C ASP A 120 28.26 11.70 -5.81
N PRO A 121 29.50 12.23 -5.64
CA PRO A 121 30.73 11.46 -5.72
C PRO A 121 30.90 10.45 -4.57
N SER A 122 30.07 10.54 -3.51
CA SER A 122 30.03 9.53 -2.45
C SER A 122 29.24 8.27 -2.81
N CYS A 123 28.58 8.24 -3.97
CA CYS A 123 27.84 7.06 -4.45
C CYS A 123 28.78 6.01 -5.05
N GLU A 124 28.37 4.75 -5.03
CA GLU A 124 29.09 3.68 -5.73
C GLU A 124 29.17 3.97 -7.24
N GLN A 125 30.35 3.82 -7.84
CA GLN A 125 30.57 4.11 -9.27
C GLN A 125 29.76 3.16 -10.17
N SER A 126 29.51 1.94 -9.70
CA SER A 126 28.69 0.95 -10.39
C SER A 126 27.93 0.12 -9.37
N ARG A 127 26.67 -0.23 -9.68
CA ARG A 127 25.87 -1.15 -8.88
C ARG A 127 25.34 -2.31 -9.71
N SER A 128 25.31 -3.50 -9.14
CA SER A 128 24.70 -4.68 -9.78
C SER A 128 23.28 -4.90 -9.24
N THR A 129 22.31 -5.07 -10.13
CA THR A 129 20.95 -5.49 -9.77
C THR A 129 20.70 -6.89 -10.30
N THR A 130 20.32 -7.82 -9.42
CA THR A 130 19.92 -9.18 -9.79
C THR A 130 18.40 -9.27 -9.88
N LYS A 131 17.89 -9.96 -10.90
CA LYS A 131 16.47 -10.23 -11.06
C LYS A 131 16.27 -11.69 -11.49
N LYS A 132 15.26 -12.34 -10.90
CA LYS A 132 14.87 -13.69 -11.31
C LYS A 132 14.25 -13.68 -12.71
N CYS A 133 14.73 -14.57 -13.56
CA CYS A 133 14.15 -14.87 -14.85
C CYS A 133 12.81 -15.59 -14.67
N LYS A 134 11.85 -15.30 -15.54
CA LYS A 134 10.63 -16.11 -15.63
C LYS A 134 10.90 -17.28 -16.57
N ASN A 135 11.18 -18.45 -16.03
CA ASN A 135 11.10 -19.68 -16.81
C ASN A 135 9.65 -19.91 -17.22
N LYS A 136 9.37 -19.78 -18.52
CA LYS A 136 8.14 -20.31 -19.12
C LYS A 136 8.06 -21.85 -19.03
N ALA A 137 9.13 -22.52 -18.60
CA ALA A 137 9.18 -23.97 -18.38
C ALA A 137 8.49 -24.45 -17.08
N GLY A 138 8.04 -23.54 -16.20
CA GLY A 138 7.58 -23.89 -14.85
C GLY A 138 6.12 -23.60 -14.54
N ARG A 139 5.26 -23.32 -15.52
CA ARG A 139 3.83 -23.59 -15.29
C ARG A 139 3.64 -25.05 -15.66
N PRO A 140 3.41 -25.99 -14.73
CA PRO A 140 2.70 -27.18 -15.11
C PRO A 140 1.39 -26.66 -15.70
N ASN A 141 1.27 -26.70 -17.02
CA ASN A 141 -0.03 -26.74 -17.63
C ASN A 141 -0.69 -27.92 -16.95
N LYS A 142 -1.58 -27.64 -15.98
CA LYS A 142 -2.49 -28.60 -15.37
C LYS A 142 -3.49 -29.00 -16.45
N ALA A 143 -2.98 -29.54 -17.55
CA ALA A 143 -3.71 -29.83 -18.76
C ALA A 143 -4.03 -31.32 -18.86
N ASN A 144 -3.32 -32.21 -18.17
CA ASN A 144 -3.52 -33.65 -18.37
C ASN A 144 -3.72 -34.43 -17.07
N LYS A 145 -4.77 -34.07 -16.30
CA LYS A 145 -5.51 -34.90 -15.30
C LYS A 145 -6.43 -34.03 -14.43
N ALA A 146 -7.23 -33.16 -15.06
CA ALA A 146 -8.27 -32.41 -14.33
C ALA A 146 -9.61 -32.84 -14.89
N CYS A 147 -10.56 -33.18 -14.02
CA CYS A 147 -11.95 -33.41 -14.40
C CYS A 147 -12.48 -32.19 -15.16
N ARG A 148 -12.69 -32.32 -16.47
CA ARG A 148 -13.17 -31.23 -17.33
C ARG A 148 -14.67 -31.37 -17.44
N TYR A 149 -15.40 -30.35 -17.00
CA TYR A 149 -16.86 -30.36 -17.10
C TYR A 149 -17.33 -29.34 -18.15
N GLU A 150 -18.38 -29.71 -18.88
CA GLU A 150 -19.22 -28.82 -19.67
C GLU A 150 -20.18 -28.09 -18.74
N LYS A 151 -20.19 -26.75 -18.83
CA LYS A 151 -20.96 -25.91 -17.91
C LYS A 151 -22.40 -25.87 -18.38
N GLY A 152 -23.33 -26.31 -17.53
CA GLY A 152 -24.76 -26.17 -17.80
C GLY A 152 -25.27 -24.76 -17.58
N THR A 153 -26.59 -24.59 -17.68
CA THR A 153 -27.26 -23.32 -17.42
C THR A 153 -27.46 -23.13 -15.91
N TRP A 154 -27.31 -21.89 -15.41
CA TRP A 154 -27.66 -21.56 -14.02
C TRP A 154 -29.17 -21.68 -13.82
N SER A 155 -29.59 -22.24 -12.69
CA SER A 155 -30.98 -22.19 -12.26
C SER A 155 -31.43 -20.75 -11.99
N GLN A 156 -32.74 -20.55 -11.90
CA GLN A 156 -33.27 -19.33 -11.30
C GLN A 156 -32.81 -19.21 -9.83
N CYS A 157 -32.79 -17.98 -9.34
CA CYS A 157 -32.45 -17.66 -7.96
C CYS A 157 -33.57 -18.20 -7.05
N ASN A 158 -33.22 -19.04 -6.07
CA ASN A 158 -34.17 -19.54 -5.07
C ASN A 158 -34.44 -18.48 -3.99
N GLU A 159 -35.40 -18.77 -3.10
CA GLU A 159 -35.78 -17.88 -1.98
C GLU A 159 -34.62 -17.60 -1.01
N GLN A 160 -33.64 -18.51 -0.95
CA GLN A 160 -32.41 -18.38 -0.17
C GLN A 160 -31.34 -17.50 -0.85
N ASN A 161 -31.64 -16.86 -1.98
CA ASN A 161 -30.71 -16.07 -2.80
C ASN A 161 -29.52 -16.89 -3.33
N GLU A 162 -29.76 -18.14 -3.68
CA GLU A 162 -28.81 -19.05 -4.27
C GLU A 162 -29.29 -19.56 -5.63
N MET A 163 -28.34 -19.79 -6.53
CA MET A 163 -28.57 -20.46 -7.81
C MET A 163 -27.60 -21.61 -7.95
N VAL A 164 -28.08 -22.69 -8.53
CA VAL A 164 -27.34 -23.94 -8.71
C VAL A 164 -27.13 -24.14 -10.20
N ARG A 165 -25.92 -24.54 -10.58
CA ARG A 165 -25.61 -24.97 -11.94
C ARG A 165 -25.03 -26.37 -11.90
N THR A 166 -25.58 -27.24 -12.71
CA THR A 166 -25.05 -28.61 -12.90
C THR A 166 -24.12 -28.62 -14.11
N ASP A 167 -22.89 -29.06 -13.91
CA ASP A 167 -21.90 -29.26 -14.97
C ASP A 167 -21.78 -30.77 -15.27
N THR A 168 -21.69 -31.17 -16.54
CA THR A 168 -21.55 -32.57 -17.00
C THR A 168 -20.12 -32.89 -17.39
N LEU A 169 -19.64 -34.11 -17.14
CA LEU A 169 -18.25 -34.48 -17.45
C LEU A 169 -18.02 -34.58 -18.96
N LYS A 170 -16.94 -33.98 -19.46
CA LYS A 170 -16.54 -34.08 -20.87
C LYS A 170 -15.84 -35.40 -21.14
N ALA A 171 -16.04 -35.97 -22.33
CA ALA A 171 -15.45 -37.25 -22.77
C ALA A 171 -13.91 -37.32 -22.65
N ASN A 172 -13.21 -36.19 -22.80
CA ASN A 172 -11.74 -36.10 -22.67
C ASN A 172 -11.26 -35.91 -21.20
N SER A 173 -12.06 -36.33 -20.23
CA SER A 173 -11.75 -36.23 -18.79
C SER A 173 -11.38 -37.59 -18.21
N ASP A 174 -10.73 -37.56 -17.05
CA ASP A 174 -10.38 -38.78 -16.34
C ASP A 174 -11.65 -39.56 -15.92
N PRO A 175 -11.75 -40.88 -16.20
CA PRO A 175 -12.93 -41.69 -15.87
C PRO A 175 -13.15 -41.88 -14.36
N SER A 176 -12.16 -41.54 -13.53
CA SER A 176 -12.32 -41.51 -12.06
C SER A 176 -13.14 -40.30 -11.55
N CYS A 177 -13.46 -39.34 -12.42
CA CYS A 177 -14.21 -38.15 -12.06
C CYS A 177 -15.73 -38.41 -12.00
N ASP A 178 -16.42 -37.68 -11.13
CA ASP A 178 -17.89 -37.71 -11.06
C ASP A 178 -18.50 -37.33 -12.41
N LYS A 179 -19.55 -38.05 -12.84
CA LYS A 179 -20.24 -37.82 -14.12
C LYS A 179 -20.88 -36.43 -14.22
N SER A 180 -21.23 -35.84 -13.08
CA SER A 180 -21.74 -34.49 -12.97
C SER A 180 -21.30 -33.85 -11.66
N ARG A 181 -21.31 -32.52 -11.61
CA ARG A 181 -21.10 -31.75 -10.38
C ARG A 181 -22.07 -30.59 -10.31
N SER A 182 -22.55 -30.25 -9.12
CA SER A 182 -23.33 -29.04 -8.88
C SER A 182 -22.42 -27.94 -8.32
N THR A 183 -22.65 -26.70 -8.74
CA THR A 183 -22.02 -25.51 -8.16
C THR A 183 -23.11 -24.57 -7.70
N THR A 184 -23.11 -24.22 -6.42
CA THR A 184 -24.01 -23.22 -5.85
C THR A 184 -23.31 -21.87 -5.79
N LYS A 185 -24.02 -20.81 -6.18
CA LYS A 185 -23.56 -19.42 -6.04
C LYS A 185 -24.67 -18.56 -5.49
N LYS A 186 -24.30 -17.54 -4.70
CA LYS A 186 -25.22 -16.51 -4.25
C LYS A 186 -25.60 -15.61 -5.42
N CYS A 187 -26.89 -15.44 -5.67
CA CYS A 187 -27.42 -14.42 -6.57
C CYS A 187 -27.66 -13.12 -5.78
N LYS A 188 -27.34 -11.98 -6.38
CA LYS A 188 -27.75 -10.67 -5.84
C LYS A 188 -29.12 -10.36 -6.42
N ASN A 189 -30.16 -10.45 -5.59
CA ASN A 189 -31.44 -9.88 -5.96
C ASN A 189 -31.28 -8.35 -5.93
N LYS A 190 -31.12 -7.71 -7.10
CA LYS A 190 -31.25 -6.26 -7.19
C LYS A 190 -32.69 -5.97 -6.80
N GLY A 191 -32.86 -5.36 -5.62
CA GLY A 191 -34.15 -5.21 -4.95
C GLY A 191 -35.29 -4.91 -5.90
N ALA A 192 -36.40 -5.62 -5.68
CA ALA A 192 -37.70 -5.28 -6.21
C ALA A 192 -37.92 -3.77 -6.03
N ARG A 193 -37.83 -3.00 -7.12
CA ARG A 193 -38.51 -1.72 -7.18
C ARG A 193 -39.99 -2.06 -7.16
N THR A 194 -40.61 -1.86 -6.02
CA THR A 194 -42.05 -1.82 -5.86
C THR A 194 -42.63 -0.81 -6.85
N SER A 195 -43.17 -1.29 -7.97
CA SER A 195 -44.10 -0.51 -8.77
C SER A 195 -45.45 -0.52 -8.05
N LYS A 196 -45.60 0.31 -7.01
CA LYS A 196 -46.91 0.84 -6.64
C LYS A 196 -47.27 1.89 -7.70
N ALA A 197 -47.78 1.45 -8.84
CA ALA A 197 -48.56 2.30 -9.71
C ALA A 197 -50.02 2.13 -9.27
N GLN A 198 -50.60 3.21 -8.74
CA GLN A 198 -52.00 3.27 -8.36
C GLN A 198 -52.88 2.95 -9.56
N GLU A 199 -53.74 1.95 -9.37
CA GLU A 199 -54.97 1.72 -10.13
C GLU A 199 -55.90 2.93 -9.94
N GLY A 200 -55.64 4.00 -10.69
CA GLY A 200 -56.45 5.21 -10.73
C GLY A 200 -57.39 5.17 -11.92
N SER A 201 -58.52 4.48 -11.76
CA SER A 201 -59.65 4.47 -12.70
C SER A 201 -60.06 5.90 -13.09
N ARG A 202 -59.79 6.31 -14.33
CA ARG A 202 -60.47 7.45 -14.97
C ARG A 202 -61.31 6.93 -16.13
N ARG A 203 -62.59 6.76 -15.82
CA ARG A 203 -63.67 6.57 -16.77
C ARG A 203 -63.67 7.69 -17.81
N ASN A 204 -63.83 7.28 -19.06
CA ASN A 204 -64.13 8.10 -20.23
C ASN A 204 -65.22 9.14 -19.96
N ARG A 205 -64.97 10.36 -20.44
CA ARG A 205 -66.03 11.21 -20.99
C ARG A 205 -65.42 12.15 -22.05
N GLN A 206 -65.69 11.85 -23.30
CA GLN A 206 -65.70 12.77 -24.44
C GLN A 206 -67.15 13.24 -24.66
N PRO A 207 -67.36 14.24 -25.53
CA PRO A 207 -66.92 15.64 -25.45
C PRO A 207 -67.93 16.51 -24.68
#